data_AF-A0A165FFM8-F1
#
_entry.id   AF-A0A165FFM8-F1
#
_cell.length_a   1.000
_cell.length_b   1.000
_cell.length_c   1.000
_cell.angle_alpha   90.00
_cell.angle_beta   90.00
_cell.angle_gamma   90.00
#
_symmetry.space_group_name_H-M   'P 1'
#
loop_
_entity.id
_entity.type
_entity.pdbx_description
1 polymer ?
#
loop_
_entity_poly.entity_id
_entity_poly.type
_entity_poly.pdbx_seq_one_letter_code
_entity_poly.pdbx_strand_id
1 'polypeptide(L)'
;TEALLDSGAYSCYINPQLVDRLNLATISLEKEIRVYNTDASHNKGGTIKKRVLLNIILGMSFLKEHNSEVDWEKLSIEFTQCPQRC
;
A
#
# COMPACT_ATOMS: atom_id res chain seq x y z
N THR A 1 -6.10 6.39 -10.54
CA THR A 1 -5.25 6.26 -9.34
C THR A 1 -4.67 4.88 -9.36
N GLU A 2 -3.37 4.75 -9.20
CA GLU A 2 -2.66 3.47 -9.18
C GLU A 2 -2.18 3.20 -7.75
N ALA A 3 -2.10 1.92 -7.39
CA ALA A 3 -1.59 1.46 -6.10
C ALA A 3 -0.69 0.25 -6.34
N LEU A 4 0.38 0.14 -5.54
CA LEU A 4 1.27 -1.01 -5.55
C LEU A 4 0.82 -1.98 -4.45
N LEU A 5 0.66 -3.26 -4.80
CA LEU A 5 0.52 -4.34 -3.83
C LEU A 5 1.90 -4.96 -3.60
N ASP A 6 2.46 -4.71 -2.41
CA ASP A 6 3.85 -5.07 -2.09
C ASP A 6 3.91 -5.85 -0.77
N SER A 7 4.11 -7.17 -0.86
CA SER A 7 4.30 -8.03 0.32
C SER A 7 5.67 -7.87 0.97
N GLY A 8 6.63 -7.23 0.31
CA GLY A 8 7.95 -6.90 0.85
C GLY A 8 7.96 -5.64 1.71
N ALA A 9 6.89 -4.85 1.68
CA ALA A 9 6.77 -3.66 2.51
C ALA A 9 6.42 -4.03 3.95
N TYR A 10 7.13 -3.45 4.93
CA TYR A 10 6.83 -3.66 6.35
C TYR A 10 5.41 -3.19 6.75
N SER A 11 4.88 -2.18 6.07
CA SER A 11 3.54 -1.63 6.30
C SER A 11 3.00 -1.01 5.02
N CYS A 12 1.77 -0.47 5.08
CA CYS A 12 1.17 0.26 3.97
C CYS A 12 1.59 1.73 3.98
N TYR A 13 1.94 2.26 2.81
CA TYR A 13 2.36 3.66 2.65
C TYR A 13 1.51 4.35 1.60
N ILE A 14 1.27 5.64 1.80
CA ILE A 14 0.53 6.48 0.85
C ILE A 14 1.40 7.66 0.42
N ASN A 15 1.38 7.95 -0.87
CA ASN A 15 2.08 9.08 -1.44
C ASN A 15 1.47 10.41 -0.89
N PRO A 16 2.29 11.35 -0.38
CA PRO A 16 1.77 12.58 0.24
C PRO A 16 1.05 13.50 -0.75
N GLN A 17 1.46 13.56 -2.02
CA GLN A 17 0.75 14.32 -3.05
C GLN A 17 -0.66 13.74 -3.30
N LEU A 18 -0.86 12.43 -3.16
CA LEU A 18 -2.18 11.80 -3.24
C LEU A 18 -3.06 12.19 -2.04
N VAL A 19 -2.47 12.24 -0.84
CA VAL A 19 -3.16 12.70 0.39
C VAL A 19 -3.68 14.12 0.22
N ASP A 20 -2.83 15.03 -0.26
CA ASP A 20 -3.19 16.43 -0.49
C ASP A 20 -4.27 16.56 -1.58
N ARG A 21 -4.09 15.87 -2.71
CA ARG A 21 -5.03 15.91 -3.84
C ARG A 21 -6.42 15.40 -3.48
N LEU A 22 -6.50 14.38 -2.62
CA LEU A 22 -7.76 13.82 -2.16
C LEU A 22 -8.31 14.50 -0.90
N ASN A 23 -7.61 15.53 -0.39
CA ASN A 23 -7.95 16.25 0.83
C ASN A 23 -8.24 15.33 2.02
N LEU A 24 -7.38 14.31 2.22
CA LEU A 24 -7.57 13.32 3.28
C LEU A 24 -7.18 13.91 4.63
N ALA A 25 -8.00 13.64 5.65
CA ALA A 25 -7.67 13.99 7.03
C ALA A 25 -6.43 13.23 7.50
N THR A 26 -5.45 13.96 8.04
CA THR A 26 -4.20 13.39 8.56
C THR A 26 -4.09 13.53 10.06
N ILE A 27 -3.48 12.54 10.71
CA ILE A 27 -3.11 12.58 12.11
C ILE A 27 -1.58 12.67 12.20
N SER A 28 -1.07 13.68 12.90
CA SER A 28 0.38 13.82 13.15
C SER A 28 0.88 12.70 14.06
N LEU A 29 2.07 12.20 13.78
CA LEU A 29 2.75 11.23 14.64
C LEU A 29 3.56 11.98 15.71
N GLU A 30 3.56 11.46 16.95
CA GLU A 30 4.40 11.99 18.03
C GLU A 30 5.89 11.80 17.73
N LYS A 31 6.23 10.68 17.09
CA LYS A 31 7.60 10.36 16.65
C LYS A 31 7.58 9.98 15.18
N GLU A 32 8.47 10.60 14.41
CA GLU A 32 8.62 10.31 12.98
C GLU A 32 9.14 8.87 12.76
N ILE A 33 8.64 8.20 11.73
CA ILE A 33 9.08 6.86 11.34
C ILE A 33 10.12 6.99 10.24
N ARG A 34 11.30 6.41 10.47
CA ARG A 34 12.35 6.29 9.45
C ARG A 34 12.08 5.05 8.61
N VAL A 35 12.03 5.22 7.30
CA VAL A 35 11.84 4.12 6.34
C VAL A 35 13.13 3.95 5.55
N TYR A 36 13.56 2.70 5.42
CA TYR A 36 14.72 2.30 4.64
C TYR A 36 14.26 1.46 3.46
N ASN A 37 14.95 1.60 2.34
CA ASN A 37 14.77 0.71 1.20
C ASN A 37 15.40 -0.66 1.51
N THR A 38 15.14 -1.66 0.67
CA THR A 38 15.67 -3.03 0.84
C THR A 38 17.19 -3.11 0.83
N ASP A 39 17.87 -2.15 0.19
CA ASP A 39 19.33 -2.00 0.17
C ASP A 39 19.87 -1.21 1.38
N ALA A 40 19.04 -0.97 2.41
CA ALA A 40 19.32 -0.15 3.58
C ALA A 40 19.60 1.34 3.32
N SER A 41 19.44 1.82 2.08
CA SER A 41 19.49 3.24 1.78
C SER A 41 18.28 3.98 2.36
N HIS A 42 18.43 5.29 2.57
CA HIS A 42 17.32 6.12 3.05
C HIS A 42 16.24 6.25 1.97
N ASN A 43 14.97 6.19 2.39
CA ASN A 43 13.88 6.51 1.48
C ASN A 43 14.00 7.97 1.00
N LYS A 44 13.88 8.19 -0.32
CA LYS A 44 14.00 9.53 -0.93
C LYS A 44 12.92 10.51 -0.46
N GLY A 45 11.77 10.01 -0.02
CA GLY A 45 10.69 10.81 0.55
C GLY A 45 10.96 11.28 1.99
N GLY A 46 12.06 10.87 2.60
CA GLY A 46 12.42 11.20 3.97
C GLY A 46 11.67 10.34 4.99
N THR A 47 11.31 10.94 6.12
CA THR A 47 10.61 10.28 7.22
C THR A 47 9.10 10.43 7.10
N ILE A 48 8.35 9.46 7.65
CA ILE A 48 6.90 9.56 7.76
C ILE A 48 6.56 10.34 9.03
N LYS A 49 5.79 11.41 8.88
CA LYS A 49 5.40 12.32 9.97
C LYS A 49 3.91 12.30 10.30
N LYS A 50 3.10 11.76 9.40
CA LYS A 50 1.65 11.75 9.48
C LYS A 50 1.11 10.39 9.04
N ARG A 51 -0.08 10.03 9.53
CA ARG A 51 -0.84 8.88 9.08
C ARG A 51 -2.24 9.29 8.64
N VAL A 52 -2.85 8.45 7.82
CA VAL A 52 -4.28 8.54 7.44
C VAL A 52 -4.97 7.24 7.84
N LEU A 53 -6.25 7.31 8.17
CA LEU A 53 -7.11 6.13 8.29
C LEU A 53 -7.94 6.03 7.02
N LEU A 54 -7.77 4.95 6.27
CA LEU A 54 -8.38 4.77 4.95
C LEU A 54 -8.85 3.33 4.78
N ASN A 55 -10.05 3.17 4.24
CA ASN A 55 -10.54 1.88 3.75
C ASN A 55 -10.24 1.78 2.26
N ILE A 56 -9.52 0.73 1.85
CA ILE A 56 -9.20 0.44 0.45
C ILE A 56 -10.06 -0.74 0.02
N ILE A 57 -10.67 -0.64 -1.16
CA ILE A 57 -11.47 -1.71 -1.77
C ILE A 57 -10.77 -2.13 -3.06
N LEU A 58 -10.46 -3.42 -3.19
CA LEU A 58 -10.03 -3.99 -4.46
C LEU A 58 -11.26 -4.28 -5.32
N GLY A 59 -11.32 -3.63 -6.49
CA GLY A 59 -12.45 -3.79 -7.41
C GLY A 59 -12.48 -5.18 -8.06
N MET A 60 -13.69 -5.63 -8.45
CA MET A 60 -13.86 -6.92 -9.12
C MET A 60 -13.11 -7.04 -10.44
N SER A 61 -12.88 -5.92 -11.14
CA SER A 61 -12.07 -5.90 -12.37
C SER A 61 -10.63 -6.33 -12.09
N PHE A 62 -10.01 -5.77 -11.04
CA PHE A 62 -8.66 -6.12 -10.60
C PHE A 62 -8.58 -7.60 -10.19
N LEU A 63 -9.50 -8.06 -9.34
CA LEU A 63 -9.51 -9.46 -8.89
C LEU A 63 -9.66 -10.46 -10.05
N LYS A 64 -10.50 -10.13 -11.05
CA LYS A 64 -10.66 -10.95 -12.26
C LYS A 64 -9.41 -10.95 -13.14
N GLU A 65 -8.79 -9.79 -13.35
CA GLU A 65 -7.59 -9.66 -14.18
C GLU A 65 -6.41 -10.46 -13.60
N HIS A 66 -6.27 -10.46 -12.28
CA HIS A 66 -5.19 -11.14 -11.59
C HIS A 66 -5.51 -12.59 -11.16
N ASN A 67 -6.74 -13.06 -11.44
CA ASN A 67 -7.26 -14.38 -11.08
C ASN A 67 -6.89 -14.81 -9.65
N SER A 68 -7.10 -13.91 -8.69
CA SER A 68 -6.65 -14.09 -7.31
C SER A 68 -7.44 -15.20 -6.60
N GLU A 69 -6.75 -15.95 -5.74
CA GLU A 69 -7.36 -16.93 -4.86
C GLU A 69 -7.69 -16.25 -3.52
N VAL A 70 -8.95 -16.28 -3.10
CA VAL A 70 -9.40 -15.65 -1.85
C VAL A 70 -9.87 -16.73 -0.89
N ASP A 71 -9.21 -16.81 0.26
CA ASP A 71 -9.60 -17.65 1.38
C ASP A 71 -10.32 -16.78 2.42
N TRP A 72 -11.65 -16.91 2.47
CA TRP A 72 -12.50 -16.13 3.37
C TRP A 72 -12.44 -16.60 4.82
N GLU A 73 -11.99 -17.82 5.09
CA GLU A 73 -11.85 -18.34 6.46
C GLU A 73 -10.56 -17.84 7.09
N LYS A 74 -9.46 -17.87 6.32
CA LYS A 74 -8.14 -17.38 6.76
C LYS A 74 -7.95 -15.88 6.57
N LEU A 75 -8.88 -15.22 5.86
CA LEU A 75 -8.81 -13.80 5.50
C LEU A 75 -7.55 -13.47 4.69
N SER A 76 -7.22 -14.32 3.72
CA SER A 76 -6.05 -14.14 2.85
C SER A 76 -6.44 -14.06 1.38
N ILE A 77 -5.61 -13.35 0.63
CA ILE A 77 -5.67 -13.28 -0.82
C ILE A 77 -4.30 -13.63 -1.39
N GLU A 78 -4.27 -14.53 -2.37
CA GLU A 78 -3.07 -14.98 -3.05
C GLU A 78 -3.12 -14.65 -4.54
N PHE A 79 -1.98 -14.27 -5.10
CA PHE A 79 -1.81 -13.86 -6.49
C PHE A 79 -0.90 -14.86 -7.22
N THR A 80 -1.25 -16.14 -7.18
CA THR A 80 -0.49 -17.26 -7.76
C THR A 80 -0.54 -17.31 -9.30
N GLN A 81 -1.54 -16.67 -9.89
CA GLN A 81 -1.86 -16.75 -11.32
C GLN A 81 -1.81 -15.38 -12.03
N CYS A 82 -1.01 -14.44 -11.50
CA CYS A 82 -0.88 -13.11 -12.10
C CYS A 82 -0.38 -13.23 -13.56
N PRO A 83 -0.96 -12.48 -14.51
CA PRO A 83 -0.43 -12.38 -15.86
C PRO A 83 1.06 -12.02 -15.86
N GLN A 84 1.82 -12.49 -16.87
CA GLN A 84 3.25 -12.16 -17.06
C GLN A 84 3.53 -10.64 -17.21
N ARG A 85 2.49 -9.83 -17.42
CA ARG A 85 2.57 -8.37 -17.52
C ARG A 85 2.26 -7.64 -16.22
N CYS A 86 2.03 -8.38 -15.14
CA CYS A 86 2.31 -7.91 -13.80
C CYS A 86 3.85 -7.76 -13.67
#